data_AF-A0A7V5V2L0-F1
#
_entry.id   AF-A0A7V5V2L0-F1
#
_cell.length_a   1.000
_cell.length_b   1.000
_cell.length_c   1.000
_cell.angle_alpha   90.00
_cell.angle_beta   90.00
_cell.angle_gamma   90.00
#
_symmetry.space_group_name_H-M   'P 1'
#
loop_
_entity.id
_entity.type
_entity.pdbx_description
1 polymer ?
#
loop_
_entity_poly.entity_id
_entity_poly.type
_entity_poly.pdbx_seq_one_letter_code
_entity_poly.pdbx_strand_id
1 'polypeptide(L)' 'MSKKKILITGAASGLGKAIATLYASQGWRVLVADIQDELGHAFVDALNNNGQSAEYYHCDIGQAVSFD' A
#
# COMPACT_ATOMS: atom_id res chain seq x y z
N MET A 1 -8.07 -18.82 -9.63
CA MET A 1 -7.68 -18.58 -8.22
C MET A 1 -7.72 -17.08 -7.95
N SER A 2 -8.38 -16.61 -6.89
CA SER A 2 -8.36 -15.19 -6.53
C SER A 2 -7.02 -14.82 -5.88
N LYS A 3 -6.42 -13.70 -6.28
CA LYS A 3 -5.26 -13.15 -5.58
C LYS A 3 -5.71 -12.63 -4.22
N LYS A 4 -4.97 -12.96 -3.16
CA LYS A 4 -5.21 -12.40 -1.83
C LYS A 4 -4.94 -10.89 -1.84
N LYS A 5 -5.68 -10.15 -1.01
CA LYS A 5 -5.60 -8.69 -0.89
C LYS A 5 -5.18 -8.31 0.52
N ILE A 6 -4.42 -7.23 0.65
CA ILE A 6 -4.03 -6.66 1.94
C ILE A 6 -4.03 -5.13 1.84
N LEU A 7 -4.50 -4.45 2.89
CA LEU A 7 -4.36 -3.01 3.09
C LEU A 7 -3.43 -2.79 4.27
N ILE A 8 -2.48 -1.87 4.12
CA ILE A 8 -1.49 -1.54 5.15
C ILE A 8 -1.51 -0.03 5.32
N THR A 9 -1.70 0.44 6.54
CA THR A 9 -1.62 1.87 6.92
C THR A 9 -0.18 2.24 7.29
N GLY A 10 0.20 3.51 7.11
CA GLY A 10 1.60 3.92 7.30
C GLY A 10 2.55 3.21 6.31
N ALA A 11 2.03 2.82 5.15
CA ALA A 11 2.72 1.93 4.22
C ALA A 11 3.73 2.62 3.29
N ALA A 12 3.78 3.95 3.26
CA ALA A 12 4.71 4.68 2.40
C ALA A 12 6.16 4.65 2.94
N SER A 13 6.36 4.32 4.23
CA SER A 13 7.69 4.35 4.86
C SER A 13 7.88 3.28 5.96
N GLY A 14 9.11 3.18 6.48
CA GLY A 14 9.44 2.36 7.65
C GLY A 14 8.96 0.91 7.58
N LEU A 15 8.34 0.45 8.69
CA LEU A 15 7.86 -0.92 8.82
C LEU A 15 6.68 -1.23 7.88
N GLY A 16 5.75 -0.28 7.70
CA GLY A 16 4.61 -0.46 6.80
C GLY A 16 5.06 -0.73 5.36
N LYS A 17 6.04 0.03 4.89
CA LYS A 17 6.69 -0.19 3.58
C LYS A 17 7.35 -1.57 3.47
N ALA A 18 8.06 -2.01 4.52
CA ALA A 18 8.69 -3.33 4.53
C ALA A 18 7.66 -4.47 4.45
N ILE A 19 6.56 -4.36 5.20
CA ILE A 19 5.47 -5.35 5.18
C ILE A 19 4.78 -5.35 3.82
N ALA A 20 4.49 -4.17 3.25
CA ALA A 20 3.90 -4.04 1.92
C ALA A 20 4.76 -4.68 0.84
N THR A 21 6.08 -4.46 0.90
CA THR A 21 7.05 -5.07 -0.02
C THR A 21 7.05 -6.60 0.10
N LEU A 22 7.02 -7.14 1.32
CA LEU A 22 6.98 -8.58 1.57
C LEU A 22 5.72 -9.23 0.97
N TYR A 23 4.54 -8.66 1.18
CA TYR A 23 3.31 -9.24 0.64
C TYR A 23 3.21 -9.07 -0.88
N ALA A 24 3.69 -7.94 -1.42
CA ALA A 24 3.79 -7.74 -2.85
C ALA A 24 4.72 -8.79 -3.50
N SER A 25 5.84 -9.15 -2.86
CA SER A 25 6.76 -10.18 -3.38
C SER A 25 6.18 -11.60 -3.29
N GLN A 26 5.18 -11.81 -2.44
CA GLN A 26 4.40 -13.05 -2.37
C GLN A 26 3.22 -13.09 -3.36
N GLY A 27 3.08 -12.08 -4.24
CA GLY A 27 2.05 -12.03 -5.28
C GLY A 27 0.67 -11.55 -4.82
N TRP A 28 0.58 -10.94 -3.63
CA TRP A 28 -0.65 -10.33 -3.15
C TRP A 28 -0.92 -9.00 -3.86
N ARG A 29 -2.19 -8.58 -3.91
CA ARG A 29 -2.55 -7.20 -4.27
C ARG A 29 -2.49 -6.34 -3.01
N VAL A 30 -1.64 -5.31 -3.03
CA VAL A 30 -1.36 -4.48 -1.85
C VAL A 30 -1.98 -3.09 -2.03
N LEU A 31 -2.75 -2.65 -1.06
CA LEU A 31 -3.22 -1.27 -0.95
C LEU A 31 -2.34 -0.53 0.07
N VAL A 32 -1.54 0.41 -0.42
CA VAL A 32 -0.68 1.30 0.35
C VAL A 32 -1.54 2.46 0.83
N ALA A 33 -1.90 2.47 2.10
CA ALA A 33 -2.63 3.57 2.73
C ALA A 33 -1.67 4.41 3.58
N ASP A 34 -1.56 5.70 3.30
CA ASP A 34 -0.69 6.62 4.03
C ASP A 34 -1.20 8.07 3.89
N ILE A 35 -0.68 8.98 4.70
CA ILE A 35 -0.92 10.42 4.58
C ILE A 35 0.09 11.09 3.65
N GLN A 36 1.23 10.43 3.39
CA GLN A 36 2.33 10.97 2.60
C GLN A 36 2.18 10.64 1.10
N ASP A 37 1.40 11.43 0.38
CA ASP A 37 1.04 11.18 -1.03
C ASP A 37 2.21 10.93 -1.96
N GLU A 38 3.21 11.82 -1.95
CA GLU A 38 4.35 11.70 -2.85
C GLU A 38 5.15 10.41 -2.60
N LEU A 39 5.39 10.08 -1.32
CA LEU A 39 6.08 8.84 -0.95
C LEU A 39 5.24 7.60 -1.28
N GLY A 40 3.93 7.67 -1.07
CA GLY A 40 3.00 6.59 -1.36
C GLY A 40 2.93 6.27 -2.85
N HIS A 41 2.76 7.29 -3.69
CA HIS A 41 2.77 7.16 -5.14
C HIS A 41 4.11 6.62 -5.66
N ALA A 42 5.23 7.21 -5.24
CA ALA A 42 6.56 6.74 -5.65
C ALA A 42 6.82 5.28 -5.24
N PHE A 43 6.33 4.85 -4.08
CA PHE A 43 6.45 3.47 -3.63
C PHE A 43 5.61 2.51 -4.46
N VAL A 44 4.34 2.86 -4.74
CA VAL A 44 3.45 2.05 -5.58
C VAL A 44 3.99 1.92 -7.00
N ASP A 45 4.51 3.00 -7.58
CA ASP A 45 5.17 2.97 -8.90
C ASP A 45 6.37 2.02 -8.89
N ALA A 46 7.20 2.06 -7.84
CA ALA A 46 8.33 1.14 -7.71
C ALA A 46 7.89 -0.33 -7.63
N LEU A 47 6.84 -0.64 -6.87
CA LEU A 47 6.29 -2.01 -6.80
C LEU A 47 5.74 -2.47 -8.16
N ASN A 48 4.96 -1.61 -8.82
CA ASN A 48 4.34 -1.93 -10.11
C ASN A 48 5.38 -2.08 -11.23
N ASN A 49 6.44 -1.26 -11.23
CA ASN A 49 7.58 -1.40 -12.16
C ASN A 49 8.34 -2.72 -11.96
N ASN A 50 8.27 -3.32 -10.76
CA ASN A 50 8.80 -4.66 -10.48
C ASN A 50 7.81 -5.79 -10.81
N GLY A 51 6.72 -5.50 -11.53
CA GLY A 51 5.70 -6.47 -11.93
C GLY A 51 4.76 -6.91 -10.79
N GLN A 52 4.76 -6.20 -9.67
CA GLN A 52 3.87 -6.46 -8.54
C GLN A 52 2.54 -5.71 -8.74
N SER A 53 1.57 -5.93 -7.85
CA SER A 53 0.24 -5.29 -7.93
C SER A 53 0.00 -4.47 -6.69
N ALA A 54 0.15 -3.15 -6.82
CA ALA A 54 -0.06 -2.19 -5.74
C ALA A 54 -0.89 -0.98 -6.18
N GLU A 55 -1.65 -0.43 -5.23
CA GLU A 55 -2.43 0.81 -5.37
C GLU A 55 -2.17 1.70 -4.17
N TYR A 56 -2.26 3.03 -4.36
CA TYR A 56 -2.14 4.01 -3.30
C TYR A 56 -3.51 4.58 -2.93
N TYR A 57 -3.73 4.82 -1.64
CA TYR A 57 -4.89 5.52 -1.12
C TYR A 57 -4.47 6.50 -0.03
N HIS A 58 -4.78 7.79 -0.23
CA HIS A 58 -4.57 8.80 0.80
C HIS A 58 -5.48 8.48 2.00
N CYS A 59 -4.87 8.28 3.16
CA CYS A 59 -5.57 7.91 4.38
C CYS A 59 -4.93 8.62 5.58
N ASP A 60 -5.63 9.62 6.10
CA ASP A 60 -5.35 10.20 7.40
C ASP A 60 -6.15 9.45 8.48
N ILE A 61 -5.46 8.61 9.25
CA ILE A 61 -6.08 7.81 10.34
C ILE A 61 -6.54 8.69 11.52
N GLY A 62 -6.00 9.91 11.65
CA GLY A 62 -6.46 10.88 12.66
C GLY A 62 -7.82 11.50 12.35
N GLN A 63 -8.27 11.39 11.10
CA GLN A 63 -9.59 11.85 10.65
C GLN A 63 -10.55 10.65 10.67
N ALA A 64 -11.52 10.66 11.58
CA ALA A 64 -12.57 9.65 11.56
C ALA A 64 -13.44 9.85 10.31
N VAL A 65 -13.36 8.90 9.38
CA VAL A 65 -14.25 8.80 8.22
C VAL A 65 -15.02 7.50 8.28
N SER A 66 -16.33 7.58 8.06
CA SER A 66 -17.17 6.41 7.86
C SER A 66 -16.92 5.85 6.47
N PHE A 67 -16.63 4.56 6.40
CA PHE A 67 -16.64 3.81 5.13
C PHE A 67 -18.01 3.15 5.01
N ASP A 68 -18.74 3.46 3.93
CA ASP A 68 -19.99 2.78 3.55
C ASP A 68 -19.71 1.39 2.93
#